data_AF-A0AAV6YEL6-F1
#
_entry.id   AF-A0AAV6YEL6-F1
#
_cell.length_a   1.000
_cell.length_b   1.000
_cell.length_c   1.000
_cell.angle_alpha   90.00
_cell.angle_beta   90.00
_cell.angle_gamma   90.00
#
_symmetry.space_group_name_H-M   'P 1'
#
loop_
_entity.id
_entity.type
_entity.pdbx_description
1 polymer ?
#
loop_
_entity_poly.entity_id
_entity_poly.type
_entity_poly.pdbx_seq_one_letter_code
_entity_poly.pdbx_strand_id
1 'polypeptide(L)'
;IKKEGSTLGLTISGGTDKDGKPRVSNLRPGGLAARSDQLNIGDYIKSVNGINLTKLRHEEIISLLKNVGERVVLEVEYELPPV
;
A
#
# COMPACT_ATOMS: atom_id res chain seq x y z
N ILE A 1 1.28 7.13 -12.32
CA ILE A 1 0.94 6.09 -13.31
C ILE A 1 2.07 5.06 -13.31
N LYS A 2 1.74 3.78 -13.10
CA LYS A 2 2.67 2.64 -13.11
C LYS A 2 3.02 2.32 -14.56
N LYS A 3 4.31 2.22 -14.88
CA LYS A 3 4.77 1.76 -16.20
C LYS A 3 4.75 0.23 -16.27
N GLU A 4 4.50 -0.33 -17.44
CA GLU A 4 4.56 -1.77 -17.68
C GLU A 4 5.94 -2.32 -17.28
N GLY A 5 5.98 -3.43 -16.54
CA GLY A 5 7.21 -3.98 -15.96
C GLY A 5 7.79 -3.27 -14.73
N SER A 6 7.22 -2.13 -14.29
CA SER A 6 7.66 -1.42 -13.09
C SER A 6 6.85 -1.77 -11.84
N THR A 7 7.50 -1.76 -10.67
CA THR A 7 6.84 -1.93 -9.38
C THR A 7 6.49 -0.57 -8.77
N LEU A 8 5.54 -0.56 -7.85
CA LEU A 8 5.21 0.65 -7.10
C LEU A 8 6.37 1.09 -6.18
N GLY A 9 7.28 0.18 -5.82
CA GLY A 9 8.29 0.45 -4.78
C GLY A 9 7.67 0.60 -3.39
N LEU A 10 6.54 -0.08 -3.16
CA LEU A 10 5.81 -0.10 -1.90
C LEU A 10 5.95 -1.49 -1.27
N THR A 11 6.26 -1.54 0.02
CA THR A 11 6.20 -2.76 0.83
C THR A 11 5.09 -2.61 1.87
N ILE A 12 4.24 -3.62 1.96
CA ILE A 12 3.14 -3.69 2.93
C ILE A 12 3.43 -4.80 3.94
N SER A 13 3.10 -4.57 5.21
CA SER A 13 2.97 -5.57 6.26
C SER A 13 1.50 -5.73 6.68
N GLY A 14 1.19 -6.77 7.44
CA GLY A 14 -0.17 -6.99 7.97
C GLY A 14 -1.10 -7.69 6.97
N GLY A 15 -2.33 -7.93 7.42
CA GLY A 15 -3.30 -8.82 6.78
C GLY A 15 -4.01 -9.64 7.85
N THR A 16 -5.14 -10.25 7.53
CA THR A 16 -5.93 -11.01 8.52
C THR A 16 -5.21 -12.22 9.11
N ASP A 17 -4.16 -12.71 8.43
CA ASP A 17 -3.29 -13.81 8.81
C ASP A 17 -1.92 -13.36 9.34
N LYS A 18 -1.73 -12.06 9.58
CA LYS A 18 -0.49 -11.45 10.09
C LYS A 18 -0.79 -10.53 11.27
N ASP A 19 0.26 -10.13 11.97
CA ASP A 19 0.13 -9.17 13.06
C ASP A 19 -0.20 -7.77 12.51
N GLY A 20 -1.38 -7.28 12.88
CA GLY A 20 -1.82 -5.93 12.58
C GLY A 20 -2.50 -5.73 11.22
N LYS A 21 -3.06 -4.53 11.06
CA LYS A 21 -3.73 -4.09 9.85
C LYS A 21 -2.73 -3.89 8.69
N PRO A 22 -3.20 -3.94 7.43
CA PRO A 22 -2.36 -3.62 6.28
C PRO A 22 -1.72 -2.24 6.43
N ARG A 23 -0.39 -2.19 6.44
CA ARG A 23 0.40 -0.99 6.76
C ARG A 23 1.61 -0.87 5.85
N VAL A 24 1.98 0.35 5.47
CA VAL A 24 3.23 0.64 4.75
C VAL A 24 4.41 0.37 5.68
N SER A 25 5.20 -0.65 5.36
CA SER A 25 6.39 -1.02 6.13
C SER A 25 7.67 -0.46 5.53
N ASN A 26 7.70 -0.23 4.21
CA ASN A 26 8.84 0.39 3.55
C ASN A 26 8.44 1.06 2.22
N LEU A 27 9.18 2.09 1.84
CA LEU A 27 9.11 2.75 0.54
C LEU A 27 10.48 2.69 -0.10
N ARG A 28 10.58 2.05 -1.27
CA ARG A 28 11.84 1.93 -2.00
C ARG A 28 12.32 3.34 -2.41
N PRO A 29 13.55 3.74 -2.07
CA PRO A 29 14.11 5.01 -2.51
C PRO A 29 14.05 5.15 -4.02
N GLY A 30 13.53 6.29 -4.49
CA GLY A 30 13.31 6.54 -5.91
C GLY A 30 12.23 5.67 -6.56
N GLY A 31 11.44 4.89 -5.81
CA GLY A 31 10.27 4.15 -6.29
C GLY A 31 9.06 5.05 -6.58
N LEU A 32 8.04 4.53 -7.25
CA LEU A 32 6.84 5.32 -7.60
C LEU A 32 6.11 5.85 -6.36
N ALA A 33 5.94 4.99 -5.35
CA ALA A 33 5.27 5.31 -4.09
C ALA A 33 6.08 6.29 -3.23
N ALA A 34 7.42 6.23 -3.28
CA ALA A 34 8.26 7.22 -2.61
C ALA A 34 8.20 8.58 -3.31
N ARG A 35 8.28 8.61 -4.64
CA ARG A 35 8.24 9.85 -5.45
C ARG A 35 6.86 10.52 -5.53
N SER A 36 5.81 9.89 -5.00
CA SER A 36 4.49 10.51 -4.97
C SER A 36 4.35 11.50 -3.81
N ASP A 37 5.22 11.44 -2.80
CA ASP A 37 5.19 12.29 -1.59
C ASP A 37 3.82 12.28 -0.87
N GLN A 38 3.04 11.22 -1.09
CA GLN A 38 1.66 11.04 -0.60
C GLN A 38 1.52 9.87 0.37
N LEU A 39 2.60 9.12 0.57
CA LEU A 39 2.64 7.93 1.42
C LEU A 39 3.84 8.03 2.32
N ASN A 40 3.64 7.64 3.58
CA ASN A 40 4.68 7.55 4.58
C ASN A 40 4.79 6.13 5.11
N ILE A 41 5.99 5.79 5.59
CA ILE A 41 6.16 4.58 6.39
C ILE A 41 5.31 4.74 7.64
N GLY A 42 4.42 3.79 7.86
CA GLY A 42 3.50 3.82 8.97
C GLY A 42 2.04 3.97 8.59
N ASP A 43 1.73 4.44 7.38
CA ASP A 43 0.36 4.63 6.93
C ASP A 43 -0.39 3.29 6.82
N TYR A 44 -1.66 3.28 7.20
CA TYR A 44 -2.53 2.13 7.05
C TYR A 44 -3.24 2.17 5.70
N ILE A 45 -3.20 1.07 4.96
CA ILE A 45 -3.89 0.96 3.67
C ILE A 45 -5.25 0.32 3.89
N LYS A 46 -6.32 1.07 3.60
CA LYS A 46 -7.71 0.64 3.79
C LYS A 46 -8.25 -0.08 2.57
N SER A 47 -7.95 0.43 1.38
CA SER A 47 -8.40 -0.16 0.12
C SER A 47 -7.40 0.05 -1.02
N VAL A 48 -7.47 -0.83 -2.02
CA VAL A 48 -6.74 -0.74 -3.29
C VAL A 48 -7.76 -0.76 -4.41
N ASN A 49 -7.84 0.31 -5.20
CA ASN A 49 -8.83 0.48 -6.28
C ASN A 49 -10.28 0.19 -5.83
N GLY A 50 -10.63 0.61 -4.61
CA GLY A 50 -11.96 0.40 -4.02
C GLY A 50 -12.16 -0.99 -3.38
N ILE A 51 -11.20 -1.90 -3.46
CA ILE A 51 -11.26 -3.21 -2.79
C ILE A 51 -10.73 -3.06 -1.37
N ASN A 52 -11.60 -3.28 -0.38
CA ASN A 52 -11.26 -3.15 1.04
C ASN A 52 -10.31 -4.28 1.49
N LEU A 53 -9.21 -3.90 2.14
CA LEU A 53 -8.16 -4.83 2.58
C LEU A 53 -8.40 -5.43 3.98
N THR A 54 -9.36 -4.93 4.75
CA THR A 54 -9.57 -5.28 6.18
C THR A 54 -9.84 -6.77 6.40
N LYS A 55 -10.42 -7.45 5.40
CA LYS A 55 -10.76 -8.88 5.47
C LYS A 55 -9.81 -9.78 4.66
N LEU A 56 -8.77 -9.21 4.07
CA LEU A 56 -7.87 -9.93 3.18
C LEU A 56 -6.62 -10.42 3.92
N ARG A 57 -6.14 -11.59 3.50
CA ARG A 57 -4.85 -12.13 3.91
C ARG A 57 -3.73 -11.34 3.25
N HIS A 58 -2.55 -11.43 3.84
CA HIS A 58 -1.35 -10.77 3.35
C HIS A 58 -1.07 -11.07 1.87
N GLU A 59 -1.06 -12.35 1.49
CA GLU A 59 -0.82 -12.76 0.10
C GLU A 59 -1.87 -12.24 -0.89
N GLU A 60 -3.13 -12.13 -0.46
CA GLU A 60 -4.22 -11.57 -1.28
C GLU A 60 -3.99 -10.08 -1.54
N ILE A 61 -3.58 -9.33 -0.51
CA ILE A 61 -3.22 -7.91 -0.61
C ILE A 61 -2.04 -7.71 -1.57
N ILE A 62 -0.99 -8.52 -1.43
CA ILE A 62 0.18 -8.47 -2.31
C ILE A 62 -0.22 -8.80 -3.76
N SER A 63 -1.09 -9.80 -3.96
CA SER A 63 -1.59 -10.17 -5.28
C SER A 63 -2.40 -9.04 -5.91
N LEU A 64 -3.25 -8.35 -5.15
CA LEU A 64 -3.96 -7.16 -5.62
C LEU A 64 -3.00 -6.08 -6.10
N LEU A 65 -1.98 -5.73 -5.30
CA LEU A 65 -0.97 -4.71 -5.63
C LEU A 65 -0.06 -5.07 -6.81
N LYS A 66 0.15 -6.36 -7.08
CA LYS A 66 0.89 -6.83 -8.25
C LYS A 66 0.06 -6.74 -9.52
N ASN A 67 -1.22 -7.14 -9.43
CA ASN A 67 -2.15 -7.22 -10.55
C ASN A 67 -2.82 -5.90 -10.92
N VAL A 68 -2.58 -4.82 -10.16
CA VAL A 68 -3.05 -3.49 -10.56
C VAL A 68 -2.40 -3.09 -11.87
N GLY A 69 -3.23 -2.58 -12.79
CA GLY A 69 -2.80 -2.00 -14.06
C GLY A 69 -2.04 -0.69 -13.90
N GLU A 70 -2.15 0.20 -14.88
CA GLU A 70 -1.40 1.46 -14.89
C GLU A 70 -1.79 2.44 -13.77
N ARG A 71 -3.03 2.34 -13.28
CA ARG A 71 -3.57 3.22 -12.24
C ARG A 71 -3.82 2.44 -10.95
N VAL A 72 -3.21 2.93 -9.88
CA VAL A 72 -3.40 2.45 -8.52
C VAL A 72 -3.95 3.61 -7.69
N VAL A 73 -5.05 3.36 -7.00
CA VAL A 73 -5.68 4.27 -6.05
C VAL A 73 -5.64 3.59 -4.70
N LEU A 74 -5.00 4.22 -3.73
CA LEU A 74 -4.91 3.74 -2.37
C LEU A 74 -5.74 4.67 -1.49
N GLU A 75 -6.62 4.09 -0.67
CA GLU A 75 -7.20 4.81 0.46
C GLU A 75 -6.33 4.55 1.68
N VAL A 76 -5.85 5.63 2.30
CA VAL A 76 -4.91 5.57 3.41
C VAL A 76 -5.47 6.24 4.65
N GLU A 77 -5.12 5.69 5.80
CA GLU A 77 -5.41 6.22 7.13
C GLU A 77 -4.05 6.45 7.82
N TYR A 78 -3.80 7.68 8.26
CA TYR A 78 -2.55 8.06 8.93
C TYR A 78 -2.87 8.78 10.24
N GLU A 79 -1.97 8.68 11.20
CA GLU A 79 -2.10 9.37 12.48
C GLU A 79 -1.81 10.85 12.29
N LEU A 80 -2.68 11.71 12.85
CA LEU A 80 -2.41 13.14 12.89
C LEU A 80 -1.24 13.41 13.84
N PRO A 81 -0.32 14.33 13.51
CA PRO A 81 0.72 14.75 14.43
C PRO A 81 0.09 15.25 15.74
N PRO A 82 0.66 14.93 16.90
CA PRO A 82 0.24 15.53 18.15
C PRO A 82 0.41 17.06 18.05
N VAL A 83 -0.64 17.79 18.47
CA VAL A 83 -0.72 19.26 18.45
C VAL A 83 0.14 19.86 19.56
#